data_AF-A0A4Y9XKK6-F1
#
_entry.id   AF-A0A4Y9XKK6-F1
#
_cell.length_a   1.000
_cell.length_b   1.000
_cell.length_c   1.000
_cell.angle_alpha   90.00
_cell.angle_beta   90.00
_cell.angle_gamma   90.00
#
_symmetry.space_group_name_H-M   'P 1'
#
loop_
_entity.id
_entity.type
_entity.pdbx_description
1 polymer ?
#
loop_
_entity_poly.entity_id
_entity_poly.type
_entity_poly.pdbx_seq_one_letter_code
_entity_poly.pdbx_strand_id
1 'polypeptide(L)'
;MPRLSAIDTEQRPDRHEKRSCRQFMTNLRQTAVKYFPLDLAWIPANWSWSKIKPVIRCSVMVFVSLVFMVLSPVEDVTGQATFLLLVSALFDPPADPFISVLERELIFALFVTIGWAWSAFGIFFAHLARHHTDYNVTLTEVLSGQYIEAGPTVICAVWVFLGVAFFLFIKAKKGPGPYAFPSVFGAITIDISFVTAVLFPYPYYTIGKVIVLPLVLHAGLCILASATIFPSTITAQYTSALARSLEPLEAAIREHRSIFKLSPSGSDFSATAKKISGLVTKAEGGLGPAAAALRLVKNDIVFGRFAPSDVGRMQEFGRRLIVRANGLGIFFTLIEPTRERFPVTPLPSKPILLAPRHPNDRASLAGPKV
;
A
#
# COMPACT_ATOMS: atom_id res chain seq x y z
N MET A 1 -84.95 -38.34 13.37
CA MET A 1 -84.71 -39.22 12.20
C MET A 1 -84.08 -38.37 11.09
N PRO A 2 -83.10 -38.85 10.31
CA PRO A 2 -81.68 -38.97 10.69
C PRO A 2 -80.70 -38.25 9.72
N ARG A 3 -79.43 -38.08 10.17
CA ARG A 3 -78.13 -38.16 9.45
C ARG A 3 -77.92 -37.32 8.16
N LEU A 4 -76.81 -36.62 7.94
CA LEU A 4 -75.42 -37.07 8.02
C LEU A 4 -74.46 -35.88 8.20
N SER A 5 -73.50 -36.09 9.10
CA SER A 5 -72.23 -35.38 9.24
C SER A 5 -71.23 -35.82 8.17
N ALA A 6 -70.58 -34.88 7.50
CA ALA A 6 -69.32 -35.11 6.79
C ALA A 6 -68.31 -34.05 7.27
N ILE A 7 -67.44 -34.48 8.18
CA ILE A 7 -66.29 -33.73 8.68
C ILE A 7 -65.11 -34.21 7.84
N ASP A 8 -64.78 -33.48 6.77
CA ASP A 8 -63.53 -33.69 6.03
C ASP A 8 -62.43 -32.89 6.73
N THR A 9 -61.62 -33.60 7.50
CA THR A 9 -60.42 -33.08 8.14
C THR A 9 -59.25 -33.27 7.17
N GLU A 10 -59.07 -32.31 6.27
CA GLU A 10 -57.94 -32.30 5.33
C GLU A 10 -56.65 -31.94 6.10
N GLN A 11 -55.90 -32.97 6.53
CA GLN A 11 -54.57 -32.84 7.10
C GLN A 11 -53.61 -32.28 6.04
N ARG A 12 -53.32 -30.97 6.14
CA ARG A 12 -52.24 -30.31 5.41
C ARG A 12 -50.90 -30.92 5.84
N PRO A 13 -50.07 -31.43 4.91
CA PRO A 13 -48.76 -31.97 5.24
C PRO A 13 -47.84 -30.86 5.77
N ASP A 14 -47.11 -31.25 6.82
CA ASP A 14 -46.29 -30.42 7.68
C ASP A 14 -45.28 -29.52 6.94
N ARG A 15 -45.47 -28.19 7.08
CA ARG A 15 -44.47 -27.17 6.73
C ARG A 15 -43.24 -27.15 7.68
N HIS A 16 -43.11 -28.11 8.59
CA HIS A 16 -42.10 -28.08 9.65
C HIS A 16 -40.68 -28.41 9.17
N GLU A 17 -40.51 -29.15 8.08
CA GLU A 17 -39.20 -29.66 7.67
C GLU A 17 -38.30 -28.58 7.01
N LYS A 18 -38.90 -27.59 6.33
CA LYS A 18 -38.13 -26.53 5.64
C LYS A 18 -37.51 -25.49 6.59
N ARG A 19 -37.93 -25.42 7.86
CA ARG A 19 -37.33 -24.51 8.86
C ARG A 19 -35.98 -25.03 9.39
N SER A 20 -35.79 -26.35 9.44
CA SER A 20 -34.59 -26.98 10.01
C SER A 20 -33.32 -26.70 9.21
N CYS A 21 -33.39 -26.84 7.87
CA CYS A 21 -32.20 -26.64 7.02
C CYS A 21 -31.70 -25.18 7.02
N ARG A 22 -32.61 -24.21 7.04
CA ARG A 22 -32.25 -22.78 7.06
C ARG A 22 -31.59 -22.38 8.37
N GLN A 23 -32.06 -22.94 9.48
CA GLN A 23 -31.55 -22.70 10.82
C GLN A 23 -30.18 -23.40 11.03
N PHE A 24 -30.02 -24.60 10.46
CA PHE A 24 -28.74 -25.30 10.40
C PHE A 24 -27.68 -24.50 9.63
N MET A 25 -28.01 -23.97 8.44
CA MET A 25 -27.10 -23.13 7.64
C MET A 25 -26.68 -21.84 8.36
N THR A 26 -27.58 -21.18 9.10
CA THR A 26 -27.23 -19.99 9.89
C THR A 26 -26.30 -20.32 11.06
N ASN A 27 -26.51 -21.46 11.73
CA ASN A 27 -25.64 -21.90 12.82
C ASN A 27 -24.25 -22.28 12.30
N LEU A 28 -24.17 -22.99 11.17
CA LEU A 28 -22.90 -23.33 10.52
C LEU A 28 -22.11 -22.08 10.12
N ARG A 29 -22.79 -21.06 9.58
CA ARG A 29 -22.16 -19.78 9.23
C ARG A 29 -21.65 -19.03 10.46
N GLN A 30 -22.41 -18.99 11.55
CA GLN A 30 -21.98 -18.32 12.80
C GLN A 30 -20.81 -19.06 13.46
N THR A 31 -20.85 -20.39 13.48
CA THR A 31 -19.75 -21.22 13.99
C THR A 31 -18.51 -21.05 13.12
N ALA A 32 -18.64 -21.12 11.79
CA ALA A 32 -17.52 -20.90 10.87
C ALA A 32 -16.90 -19.51 11.06
N VAL A 33 -17.69 -18.44 11.20
CA VAL A 33 -17.19 -17.08 11.45
C VAL A 33 -16.49 -16.95 12.81
N LYS A 34 -16.98 -17.65 13.85
CA LYS A 34 -16.37 -17.61 15.19
C LYS A 34 -15.03 -18.34 15.26
N TYR A 35 -14.86 -19.41 14.47
CA TYR A 35 -13.66 -20.24 14.47
C TYR A 35 -12.71 -19.97 13.30
N PHE A 36 -13.10 -19.17 12.30
CA PHE A 36 -12.15 -18.71 11.29
C PHE A 36 -11.28 -17.60 11.88
N PRO A 37 -9.94 -17.79 11.97
CA PRO A 37 -9.03 -16.75 12.45
C PRO A 37 -8.88 -15.59 11.45
N LEU A 38 -9.49 -15.69 10.27
CA LEU A 38 -9.46 -14.66 9.24
C LEU A 38 -10.76 -13.87 9.26
N ASP A 39 -10.67 -12.58 9.60
CA ASP A 39 -11.77 -11.64 9.41
C ASP A 39 -12.02 -11.48 7.90
N LEU A 40 -13.07 -12.13 7.38
CA LEU A 40 -13.48 -12.06 5.97
C LEU A 40 -14.48 -10.92 5.71
N ALA A 41 -14.78 -10.07 6.71
CA ALA A 41 -15.76 -8.99 6.55
C ALA A 41 -15.34 -7.96 5.50
N TRP A 42 -14.05 -7.88 5.17
CA TRP A 42 -13.54 -7.01 4.12
C TRP A 42 -13.92 -7.46 2.70
N ILE A 43 -14.13 -8.76 2.46
CA ILE A 43 -14.42 -9.29 1.12
C ILE A 43 -15.69 -8.67 0.52
N PRO A 44 -16.87 -8.74 1.19
CA PRO A 44 -18.08 -8.15 0.62
C PRO A 44 -17.98 -6.63 0.46
N ALA A 45 -17.25 -5.93 1.33
CA ALA A 45 -17.00 -4.48 1.19
C ALA A 45 -16.09 -4.12 0.01
N ASN A 46 -15.31 -5.09 -0.49
CA ASN A 46 -14.41 -4.94 -1.62
C ASN A 46 -14.87 -5.66 -2.89
N TRP A 47 -16.03 -6.33 -2.84
CA TRP A 47 -16.64 -7.02 -3.96
C TRP A 47 -17.35 -6.06 -4.92
N SER A 48 -16.59 -5.10 -5.47
CA SER A 48 -17.07 -4.24 -6.55
C SER A 48 -16.30 -4.54 -7.83
N TRP A 49 -17.00 -4.49 -8.96
CA TRP A 49 -16.41 -4.78 -10.27
C TRP A 49 -15.17 -3.91 -10.55
N SER A 50 -15.18 -2.65 -10.11
CA SER A 50 -14.04 -1.74 -10.24
C SER A 50 -12.80 -2.19 -9.45
N LYS A 51 -12.96 -2.90 -8.33
CA LYS A 51 -11.85 -3.43 -7.52
C LYS A 51 -11.39 -4.81 -8.01
N ILE A 52 -12.31 -5.62 -8.54
CA ILE A 52 -12.02 -6.96 -9.05
C ILE A 52 -11.19 -6.90 -10.34
N LYS A 53 -11.43 -5.91 -11.21
CA LYS A 53 -10.68 -5.73 -12.47
C LYS A 53 -9.14 -5.70 -12.28
N PRO A 54 -8.57 -4.84 -11.41
CA PRO A 54 -7.14 -4.88 -11.10
C PRO A 54 -6.68 -6.24 -10.57
N VAL A 55 -7.46 -6.89 -9.69
CA VAL A 55 -7.10 -8.20 -9.13
C VAL A 55 -6.95 -9.24 -10.24
N ILE A 56 -7.92 -9.33 -11.15
CA ILE A 56 -7.84 -10.24 -12.30
C ILE A 56 -6.59 -9.95 -13.14
N ARG A 57 -6.33 -8.69 -13.46
CA ARG A 57 -5.15 -8.29 -14.24
C ARG A 57 -3.84 -8.70 -13.55
N CYS A 58 -3.72 -8.47 -12.24
CA CYS A 58 -2.55 -8.86 -11.47
C CYS A 58 -2.40 -10.39 -11.39
N SER A 59 -3.50 -11.12 -11.18
CA SER A 59 -3.50 -12.59 -11.16
C SER A 59 -3.07 -13.18 -12.51
N VAL A 60 -3.56 -12.62 -13.63
CA VAL A 60 -3.14 -13.04 -14.97
C VAL A 60 -1.65 -12.75 -15.18
N MET A 61 -1.16 -11.59 -14.76
CA MET A 61 0.27 -11.26 -14.87
C MET A 61 1.15 -12.25 -14.09
N VAL A 62 0.78 -12.56 -12.83
CA VAL A 62 1.52 -13.54 -12.01
C VAL A 62 1.46 -14.94 -12.64
N PHE A 63 0.31 -15.33 -13.19
CA PHE A 63 0.16 -16.61 -13.88
C PHE A 63 1.05 -16.68 -15.14
N VAL A 64 1.04 -15.65 -15.99
CA VAL A 64 1.91 -15.58 -17.18
C VAL A 64 3.38 -15.62 -16.77
N SER A 65 3.74 -14.91 -15.70
CA SER A 65 5.07 -14.92 -15.12
C SER A 65 5.51 -16.30 -14.66
N LEU A 66 4.62 -17.05 -14.00
CA LEU A 66 4.86 -18.43 -13.59
C LEU A 66 5.04 -19.35 -14.81
N VAL A 67 4.21 -19.20 -15.84
CA VAL A 67 4.35 -19.97 -17.08
C VAL A 67 5.71 -19.68 -17.74
N PHE A 68 6.13 -18.41 -17.81
CA PHE A 68 7.40 -18.02 -18.39
C PHE A 68 8.60 -18.54 -17.61
N MET A 69 8.49 -18.64 -16.29
CA MET A 69 9.51 -19.25 -15.43
C MET A 69 9.68 -20.76 -15.70
N VAL A 70 8.59 -21.48 -16.05
CA VAL A 70 8.60 -22.94 -16.27
C VAL A 70 9.02 -23.30 -17.71
N LEU A 71 8.91 -22.38 -18.66
CA LEU A 71 9.24 -22.63 -20.07
C LEU A 71 10.74 -22.54 -20.33
N SER A 72 11.36 -23.67 -20.67
CA SER A 72 12.80 -23.76 -21.00
C SER A 72 13.27 -22.77 -22.08
N PRO A 73 12.51 -22.50 -23.17
CA PRO A 73 12.96 -21.52 -24.16
C PRO A 73 13.10 -20.10 -23.60
N VAL A 74 12.29 -19.74 -22.60
CA VAL A 74 12.40 -18.43 -21.93
C VAL A 74 13.61 -18.42 -21.02
N GLU A 75 13.88 -19.52 -20.32
CA GLU A 75 15.09 -19.72 -19.50
C GLU A 75 16.38 -19.64 -20.33
N ASP A 76 16.41 -20.25 -21.51
CA ASP A 76 17.57 -20.19 -22.42
C ASP A 76 17.89 -18.75 -22.87
N VAL A 77 16.85 -17.92 -23.05
CA VAL A 77 17.00 -16.52 -23.47
C VAL A 77 17.33 -15.61 -22.30
N THR A 78 16.61 -15.75 -21.18
CA THR A 78 16.68 -14.83 -20.03
C THR A 78 17.78 -15.20 -19.03
N GLY A 79 18.22 -16.46 -19.01
CA GLY A 79 19.25 -17.00 -18.14
C GLY A 79 18.68 -17.67 -16.88
N GLN A 80 19.58 -18.12 -16.00
CA GLN A 80 19.26 -18.94 -14.82
C GLN A 80 18.41 -18.24 -13.75
N ALA A 81 18.21 -16.91 -13.83
CA ALA A 81 17.46 -16.15 -12.84
C ALA A 81 16.03 -15.79 -13.30
N THR A 82 15.39 -16.67 -14.08
CA THR A 82 14.00 -16.50 -14.52
C THR A 82 13.01 -16.31 -13.37
N PHE A 83 13.31 -16.88 -12.19
CA PHE A 83 12.50 -16.70 -10.98
C PHE A 83 12.32 -15.22 -10.58
N LEU A 84 13.27 -14.34 -10.95
CA LEU A 84 13.19 -12.90 -10.66
C LEU A 84 11.98 -12.25 -11.33
N LEU A 85 11.54 -12.79 -12.48
CA LEU A 85 10.35 -12.33 -13.18
C LEU A 85 9.08 -12.58 -12.34
N LEU A 86 9.00 -13.71 -11.65
CA LEU A 86 7.88 -14.03 -10.74
C LEU A 86 7.95 -13.20 -9.45
N VAL A 87 9.16 -13.01 -8.90
CA VAL A 87 9.35 -12.19 -7.70
C VAL A 87 8.95 -10.73 -7.97
N SER A 88 9.36 -10.16 -9.10
CA SER A 88 8.96 -8.81 -9.50
C SER A 88 7.46 -8.72 -9.77
N ALA A 89 6.84 -9.74 -10.39
CA ALA A 89 5.39 -9.82 -10.58
C ALA A 89 4.58 -9.73 -9.28
N LEU A 90 5.11 -10.28 -8.19
CA LEU A 90 4.45 -10.24 -6.88
C LEU A 90 4.66 -8.91 -6.16
N PHE A 91 5.82 -8.28 -6.30
CA PHE A 91 6.14 -7.02 -5.64
C PHE A 91 5.62 -5.78 -6.36
N ASP A 92 5.69 -5.77 -7.70
CA ASP A 92 5.22 -4.67 -8.54
C ASP A 92 4.15 -5.16 -9.54
N PRO A 93 2.96 -5.56 -9.05
CA PRO A 93 1.90 -5.95 -9.95
C PRO A 93 1.32 -4.73 -10.67
N PRO A 94 0.81 -4.88 -11.91
CA PRO A 94 0.20 -3.80 -12.67
C PRO A 94 -1.21 -3.49 -12.14
N ALA A 95 -1.36 -3.04 -10.89
CA ALA A 95 -2.66 -2.73 -10.28
C ALA A 95 -3.19 -1.33 -10.64
N ASP A 96 -2.31 -0.42 -11.07
CA ASP A 96 -2.61 0.98 -11.32
C ASP A 96 -3.11 1.28 -12.74
N PRO A 97 -3.59 2.50 -13.04
CA PRO A 97 -3.90 2.92 -14.40
C PRO A 97 -2.70 2.81 -15.33
N PHE A 98 -2.98 2.63 -16.62
CA PHE A 98 -1.97 2.33 -17.64
C PHE A 98 -0.76 3.27 -17.61
N ILE A 99 -0.99 4.59 -17.65
CA ILE A 99 0.10 5.58 -17.68
C ILE A 99 0.94 5.56 -16.39
N SER A 100 0.34 5.24 -15.24
CA SER A 100 1.09 5.10 -13.98
C SER A 100 1.98 3.86 -14.00
N VAL A 101 1.49 2.75 -14.58
CA VAL A 101 2.29 1.54 -14.79
C VAL A 101 3.40 1.85 -15.80
N LEU A 102 3.10 2.49 -16.92
CA LEU A 102 4.08 2.87 -17.94
C LEU A 102 5.23 3.71 -17.36
N GLU A 103 4.93 4.80 -16.63
CA GLU A 103 5.97 5.63 -16.00
C GLU A 103 6.82 4.80 -15.03
N ARG A 104 6.18 3.99 -14.18
CA ARG A 104 6.87 3.19 -13.17
C ARG A 104 7.77 2.12 -13.80
N GLU A 105 7.27 1.38 -14.77
CA GLU A 105 8.00 0.28 -15.43
C GLU A 105 9.15 0.80 -16.32
N LEU A 106 9.01 1.99 -16.91
CA LEU A 106 10.13 2.64 -17.61
C LEU A 106 11.23 3.08 -16.64
N ILE A 107 10.85 3.65 -15.49
CA ILE A 107 11.79 3.97 -14.41
C ILE A 107 12.43 2.68 -13.88
N PHE A 108 11.66 1.60 -13.74
CA PHE A 108 12.15 0.29 -13.31
C PHE A 108 13.25 -0.23 -14.23
N ALA A 109 12.98 -0.33 -15.53
CA ALA A 109 13.95 -0.75 -16.53
C ALA A 109 15.20 0.16 -16.55
N LEU A 110 15.00 1.48 -16.41
CA LEU A 110 16.10 2.45 -16.36
C LEU A 110 17.00 2.25 -15.13
N PHE A 111 16.43 2.08 -13.94
CA PHE A 111 17.22 1.91 -12.71
C PHE A 111 18.01 0.60 -12.72
N VAL A 112 17.39 -0.49 -13.18
CA VAL A 112 18.03 -1.80 -13.30
C VAL A 112 19.17 -1.76 -14.32
N THR A 113 18.98 -1.11 -15.47
CA THR A 113 20.04 -0.96 -16.49
C THR A 113 21.16 -0.01 -16.04
N ILE A 114 20.86 1.07 -15.31
CA ILE A 114 21.87 1.92 -14.67
C ILE A 114 22.66 1.11 -13.63
N GLY A 115 21.99 0.27 -12.84
CA GLY A 115 22.65 -0.64 -11.89
C GLY A 115 23.64 -1.57 -12.58
N TRP A 116 23.25 -2.16 -13.71
CA TRP A 116 24.16 -2.99 -14.50
C TRP A 116 25.33 -2.21 -15.10
N ALA A 117 25.09 -1.02 -15.65
CA ALA A 117 26.15 -0.16 -16.17
C ALA A 117 27.15 0.24 -15.08
N TRP A 118 26.66 0.54 -13.87
CA TRP A 118 27.48 0.82 -12.69
C TRP A 118 28.33 -0.39 -12.30
N SER A 119 27.74 -1.59 -12.28
CA SER A 119 28.48 -2.82 -12.03
C SER A 119 29.57 -3.08 -13.06
N ALA A 120 29.28 -2.91 -14.35
CA ALA A 120 30.29 -3.07 -15.40
C ALA A 120 31.48 -2.11 -15.20
N PHE A 121 31.21 -0.87 -14.79
CA PHE A 121 32.26 0.11 -14.52
C PHE A 121 33.11 -0.25 -13.30
N GLY A 122 32.51 -0.71 -12.20
CA GLY A 122 33.28 -1.18 -11.04
C GLY A 122 34.09 -2.45 -11.33
N ILE A 123 33.54 -3.40 -12.11
CA ILE A 123 34.25 -4.61 -12.55
C ILE A 123 35.49 -4.24 -13.39
N PHE A 124 35.40 -3.21 -14.22
CA PHE A 124 36.54 -2.71 -14.99
C PHE A 124 37.68 -2.25 -14.06
N PHE A 125 37.39 -1.43 -13.05
CA PHE A 125 38.43 -1.00 -12.10
C PHE A 125 38.99 -2.16 -11.27
N ALA A 126 38.12 -3.08 -10.83
CA ALA A 126 38.55 -4.25 -10.08
C ALA A 126 39.49 -5.14 -10.91
N HIS A 127 39.24 -5.26 -12.21
CA HIS A 127 40.10 -6.01 -13.12
C HIS A 127 41.47 -5.37 -13.33
N LEU A 128 41.56 -4.03 -13.40
CA LEU A 128 42.85 -3.33 -13.50
C LEU A 128 43.76 -3.56 -12.29
N ALA A 129 43.19 -3.85 -11.13
CA ALA A 129 43.94 -4.14 -9.91
C ALA A 129 44.23 -5.64 -9.70
N ARG A 130 43.78 -6.51 -10.63
CA ARG A 130 43.92 -7.96 -10.51
C ARG A 130 45.29 -8.41 -10.99
N HIS A 131 45.91 -9.34 -10.27
CA HIS A 131 47.21 -9.91 -10.65
C HIS A 131 47.09 -11.17 -11.49
N HIS A 132 46.14 -12.05 -11.20
CA HIS A 132 45.94 -13.30 -11.92
C HIS A 132 44.72 -13.21 -12.85
N THR A 133 44.96 -13.22 -14.17
CA THR A 133 43.89 -13.24 -15.18
C THR A 133 43.98 -14.51 -16.00
N ASP A 134 42.94 -15.33 -15.91
CA ASP A 134 42.81 -16.56 -16.70
C ASP A 134 41.39 -16.62 -17.29
N TYR A 135 41.31 -16.89 -18.58
CA TYR A 135 40.04 -16.99 -19.33
C TYR A 135 39.58 -18.45 -19.51
N ASN A 136 40.42 -19.43 -19.18
CA ASN A 136 40.16 -20.86 -19.38
C ASN A 136 39.66 -21.57 -18.10
N VAL A 137 39.12 -20.81 -17.15
CA VAL A 137 38.71 -21.34 -15.85
C VAL A 137 37.39 -22.09 -15.90
N THR A 138 37.28 -23.17 -15.14
CA THR A 138 36.03 -23.91 -15.00
C THR A 138 35.11 -23.25 -13.98
N LEU A 139 33.79 -23.38 -14.16
CA LEU A 139 32.81 -22.81 -13.21
C LEU A 139 32.98 -23.37 -11.80
N THR A 140 33.41 -24.62 -11.67
CA THR A 140 33.69 -25.27 -10.38
C THR A 140 34.83 -24.59 -9.62
N GLU A 141 35.90 -24.18 -10.31
CA GLU A 141 37.03 -23.48 -9.69
C GLU A 141 36.61 -22.06 -9.27
N VAL A 142 35.83 -21.36 -10.10
CA VAL A 142 35.25 -20.04 -9.78
C VAL A 142 34.39 -20.12 -8.51
N LEU A 143 33.47 -21.08 -8.45
CA LEU A 143 32.58 -21.26 -7.29
C LEU A 143 33.32 -21.72 -6.03
N SER A 144 34.46 -22.40 -6.17
CA SER A 144 35.32 -22.78 -5.05
C SER A 144 36.10 -21.59 -4.46
N GLY A 145 36.09 -20.43 -5.12
CA GLY A 145 36.73 -19.21 -4.63
C GLY A 145 38.25 -19.18 -4.79
N GLN A 146 38.83 -20.04 -5.64
CA GLN A 146 40.29 -20.12 -5.84
C GLN A 146 40.93 -18.82 -6.39
N TYR A 147 40.15 -17.99 -7.07
CA TYR A 147 40.62 -16.76 -7.73
C TYR A 147 40.22 -15.47 -7.00
N ILE A 148 39.88 -15.56 -5.70
CA ILE A 148 39.56 -14.39 -4.88
C ILE A 148 40.86 -13.67 -4.51
N GLU A 149 40.97 -12.40 -4.92
CA GLU A 149 42.08 -11.52 -4.58
C GLU A 149 41.58 -10.34 -3.73
N ALA A 150 42.38 -9.90 -2.76
CA ALA A 150 41.99 -8.81 -1.86
C ALA A 150 41.79 -7.47 -2.59
N GLY A 151 42.66 -7.15 -3.57
CA GLY A 151 42.61 -5.88 -4.32
C GLY A 151 41.28 -5.67 -5.07
N PRO A 152 40.93 -6.55 -6.03
CA PRO A 152 39.65 -6.51 -6.73
C PRO A 152 38.45 -6.54 -5.78
N THR A 153 38.51 -7.32 -4.69
CA THR A 153 37.43 -7.44 -3.70
C THR A 153 37.15 -6.11 -3.00
N VAL A 154 38.20 -5.41 -2.54
CA VAL A 154 38.06 -4.11 -1.87
C VAL A 154 37.49 -3.06 -2.83
N ILE A 155 37.96 -3.06 -4.09
CA ILE A 155 37.42 -2.15 -5.11
C ILE A 155 35.93 -2.42 -5.32
N CYS A 156 35.54 -3.67 -5.58
CA CYS A 156 34.14 -4.06 -5.71
C CYS A 156 33.31 -3.66 -4.48
N ALA A 157 33.82 -3.83 -3.26
CA ALA A 157 33.11 -3.44 -2.03
C ALA A 157 32.85 -1.93 -1.95
N VAL A 158 33.81 -1.09 -2.33
CA VAL A 158 33.62 0.37 -2.39
C VAL A 158 32.56 0.73 -3.44
N TRP A 159 32.59 0.09 -4.62
CA TRP A 159 31.60 0.32 -5.68
C TRP A 159 30.19 -0.13 -5.31
N VAL A 160 30.06 -1.26 -4.60
CA VAL A 160 28.79 -1.71 -4.00
C VAL A 160 28.29 -0.67 -3.01
N PHE A 161 29.14 -0.24 -2.06
CA PHE A 161 28.75 0.75 -1.05
C PHE A 161 28.22 2.03 -1.69
N LEU A 162 28.95 2.61 -2.64
CA LEU A 162 28.54 3.84 -3.32
C LEU A 162 27.26 3.66 -4.14
N GLY A 163 27.15 2.56 -4.88
CA GLY A 163 25.99 2.27 -5.74
C GLY A 163 24.71 2.00 -4.95
N VAL A 164 24.80 1.16 -3.92
CA VAL A 164 23.66 0.86 -3.02
C VAL A 164 23.26 2.12 -2.23
N ALA A 165 24.23 2.88 -1.71
CA ALA A 165 23.95 4.14 -1.02
C ALA A 165 23.22 5.14 -1.93
N PHE A 166 23.61 5.25 -3.20
CA PHE A 166 22.93 6.09 -4.18
C PHE A 166 21.46 5.69 -4.39
N PHE A 167 21.18 4.41 -4.65
CA PHE A 167 19.81 3.94 -4.86
C PHE A 167 18.95 4.07 -3.58
N LEU A 168 19.51 3.73 -2.41
CA LEU A 168 18.80 3.88 -1.14
C LEU A 168 18.56 5.36 -0.77
N PHE A 169 19.48 6.25 -1.13
CA PHE A 169 19.28 7.70 -0.97
C PHE A 169 18.11 8.20 -1.83
N ILE A 170 18.01 7.75 -3.09
CA ILE A 170 16.86 8.07 -3.95
C ILE A 170 15.56 7.57 -3.33
N LYS A 171 15.53 6.31 -2.88
CA LYS A 171 14.38 5.72 -2.20
C LYS A 171 13.96 6.54 -0.97
N ALA A 172 14.91 6.92 -0.12
CA ALA A 172 14.64 7.71 1.08
C ALA A 172 14.13 9.12 0.75
N LYS A 173 14.71 9.79 -0.25
CA LYS A 173 14.37 11.18 -0.60
C LYS A 173 13.07 11.30 -1.40
N LYS A 174 12.75 10.32 -2.25
CA LYS A 174 11.55 10.33 -3.10
C LYS A 174 10.34 9.65 -2.44
N GLY A 175 10.55 8.91 -1.35
CA GLY A 175 9.49 8.30 -0.55
C GLY A 175 8.80 7.12 -1.24
N PRO A 176 7.68 6.64 -0.67
CA PRO A 176 6.87 5.58 -1.26
C PRO A 176 6.18 6.12 -2.53
N GLY A 177 6.70 5.73 -3.69
CA GLY A 177 6.24 6.20 -4.98
C GLY A 177 6.82 5.33 -6.10
N PRO A 178 6.84 5.82 -7.36
CA PRO A 178 7.31 5.01 -8.49
C PRO A 178 8.79 4.63 -8.42
N TYR A 179 9.57 5.24 -7.51
CA TYR A 179 11.00 5.00 -7.36
C TYR A 179 11.35 3.90 -6.34
N ALA A 180 10.38 3.44 -5.52
CA ALA A 180 10.67 2.56 -4.40
C ALA A 180 11.20 1.18 -4.85
N PHE A 181 10.45 0.48 -5.71
CA PHE A 181 10.86 -0.81 -6.25
C PHE A 181 12.02 -0.71 -7.24
N PRO A 182 12.03 0.23 -8.21
CA PRO A 182 13.19 0.42 -9.09
C PRO A 182 14.52 0.60 -8.36
N SER A 183 14.53 1.37 -7.26
CA SER A 183 15.75 1.57 -6.47
C SER A 183 16.20 0.29 -5.76
N VAL A 184 15.26 -0.51 -5.24
CA VAL A 184 15.60 -1.79 -4.58
C VAL A 184 16.15 -2.79 -5.61
N PHE A 185 15.50 -2.96 -6.76
CA PHE A 185 15.97 -3.87 -7.80
C PHE A 185 17.27 -3.40 -8.46
N GLY A 186 17.49 -2.08 -8.59
CA GLY A 186 18.78 -1.50 -8.98
C GLY A 186 19.90 -1.86 -8.01
N ALA A 187 19.65 -1.74 -6.69
CA ALA A 187 20.60 -2.17 -5.66
C ALA A 187 20.85 -3.69 -5.68
N ILE A 188 19.81 -4.51 -5.81
CA ILE A 188 19.95 -5.98 -5.95
C ILE A 188 20.80 -6.33 -7.18
N THR A 189 20.61 -5.62 -8.29
CA THR A 189 21.41 -5.81 -9.51
C THR A 189 22.89 -5.57 -9.25
N ILE A 190 23.21 -4.51 -8.49
CA ILE A 190 24.57 -4.20 -8.05
C ILE A 190 25.13 -5.30 -7.14
N ASP A 191 24.39 -5.69 -6.11
CA ASP A 191 24.82 -6.66 -5.11
C ASP A 191 25.17 -8.00 -5.75
N ILE A 192 24.26 -8.58 -6.53
CA ILE A 192 24.48 -9.88 -7.17
C ILE A 192 25.64 -9.78 -8.17
N SER A 193 25.71 -8.70 -8.95
CA SER A 193 26.78 -8.54 -9.95
C SER A 193 28.16 -8.49 -9.30
N PHE A 194 28.34 -7.71 -8.23
CA PHE A 194 29.66 -7.58 -7.60
C PHE A 194 30.05 -8.76 -6.72
N VAL A 195 29.12 -9.33 -5.96
CA VAL A 195 29.40 -10.54 -5.15
C VAL A 195 29.84 -11.69 -6.04
N THR A 196 29.26 -11.79 -7.24
CA THR A 196 29.59 -12.86 -8.18
C THR A 196 30.82 -12.50 -9.03
N ALA A 197 31.01 -11.23 -9.43
CA ALA A 197 32.15 -10.83 -10.27
C ALA A 197 33.52 -10.99 -9.59
N VAL A 198 33.59 -10.87 -8.25
CA VAL A 198 34.85 -11.07 -7.51
C VAL A 198 35.40 -12.49 -7.69
N LEU A 199 34.51 -13.48 -7.87
CA LEU A 199 34.89 -14.88 -8.06
C LEU A 199 35.58 -15.16 -9.40
N PHE A 200 35.31 -14.34 -10.42
CA PHE A 200 35.84 -14.56 -11.77
C PHE A 200 37.22 -13.91 -11.95
N PRO A 201 38.24 -14.63 -12.44
CA PRO A 201 39.57 -14.09 -12.73
C PRO A 201 39.64 -13.18 -13.96
N TYR A 202 38.54 -12.96 -14.65
CA TYR A 202 38.44 -12.11 -15.82
C TYR A 202 37.23 -11.18 -15.69
N PRO A 203 37.16 -10.06 -16.45
CA PRO A 203 36.09 -9.09 -16.30
C PRO A 203 34.79 -9.58 -16.94
N TYR A 204 33.95 -10.27 -16.16
CA TYR A 204 32.69 -10.84 -16.64
C TYR A 204 31.54 -9.80 -16.66
N TYR A 205 31.57 -8.89 -17.63
CA TYR A 205 30.59 -7.78 -17.74
C TYR A 205 29.15 -8.23 -18.00
N THR A 206 28.95 -9.40 -18.62
CA THR A 206 27.62 -9.91 -18.98
C THR A 206 26.87 -10.52 -17.80
N ILE A 207 27.46 -10.52 -16.59
CA ILE A 207 26.83 -11.07 -15.39
C ILE A 207 25.48 -10.44 -15.07
N GLY A 208 25.38 -9.12 -15.25
CA GLY A 208 24.14 -8.38 -15.01
C GLY A 208 23.04 -8.73 -16.00
N LYS A 209 23.35 -9.30 -17.17
CA LYS A 209 22.34 -9.72 -18.16
C LYS A 209 21.35 -10.72 -17.57
N VAL A 210 21.84 -11.64 -16.73
CA VAL A 210 21.03 -12.69 -16.08
C VAL A 210 19.96 -12.09 -15.16
N ILE A 211 20.19 -10.88 -14.64
CA ILE A 211 19.29 -10.17 -13.72
C ILE A 211 18.41 -9.18 -14.50
N VAL A 212 19.04 -8.36 -15.36
CA VAL A 212 18.37 -7.27 -16.08
C VAL A 212 17.32 -7.81 -17.04
N LEU A 213 17.63 -8.90 -17.75
CA LEU A 213 16.76 -9.42 -18.80
C LEU A 213 15.39 -9.92 -18.29
N PRO A 214 15.29 -10.78 -17.25
CA PRO A 214 13.99 -11.16 -16.70
C PRO A 214 13.23 -9.98 -16.08
N LEU A 215 13.95 -9.01 -15.49
CA LEU A 215 13.35 -7.80 -14.90
C LEU A 215 12.79 -6.83 -15.95
N VAL A 216 13.48 -6.62 -17.07
CA VAL A 216 12.98 -5.81 -18.19
C VAL A 216 11.83 -6.53 -18.91
N LEU A 217 11.90 -7.86 -19.03
CA LEU A 217 10.80 -8.65 -19.57
C LEU A 217 9.55 -8.52 -18.69
N HIS A 218 9.70 -8.58 -17.36
CA HIS A 218 8.62 -8.28 -16.41
C HIS A 218 8.01 -6.89 -16.66
N ALA A 219 8.84 -5.85 -16.76
CA ALA A 219 8.37 -4.49 -17.03
C ALA A 219 7.56 -4.40 -18.34
N GLY A 220 8.03 -5.07 -19.40
CA GLY A 220 7.29 -5.20 -20.65
C GLY A 220 5.94 -5.91 -20.49
N LEU A 221 5.89 -7.01 -19.74
CA LEU A 221 4.65 -7.73 -19.46
C LEU A 221 3.66 -6.89 -18.63
N CYS A 222 4.13 -6.10 -17.66
CA CYS A 222 3.29 -5.17 -16.88
C CYS A 222 2.68 -4.08 -17.76
N ILE A 223 3.47 -3.49 -18.67
CA ILE A 223 2.98 -2.51 -19.65
C ILE A 223 1.94 -3.15 -20.58
N LEU A 224 2.21 -4.34 -21.11
CA LEU A 224 1.28 -5.06 -21.99
C LEU A 224 -0.01 -5.46 -21.27
N ALA A 225 0.08 -6.00 -20.06
CA ALA A 225 -1.07 -6.39 -19.27
C ALA A 225 -1.93 -5.18 -18.88
N SER A 226 -1.33 -4.04 -18.53
CA SER A 226 -2.06 -2.81 -18.21
C SER A 226 -2.71 -2.15 -19.42
N ALA A 227 -2.13 -2.32 -20.62
CA ALA A 227 -2.72 -1.85 -21.87
C ALA A 227 -3.87 -2.73 -22.37
N THR A 228 -3.76 -4.06 -22.22
CA THR A 228 -4.67 -5.03 -22.85
C THR A 228 -5.78 -5.52 -21.92
N ILE A 229 -5.49 -5.75 -20.64
CA ILE A 229 -6.44 -6.35 -19.69
C ILE A 229 -7.12 -5.23 -18.90
N PHE A 230 -8.37 -4.92 -19.24
CA PHE A 230 -9.16 -3.88 -18.57
C PHE A 230 -8.40 -2.56 -18.38
N PRO A 231 -8.02 -1.88 -19.47
CA PRO A 231 -7.32 -0.61 -19.38
C PRO A 231 -8.13 0.40 -18.56
N SER A 232 -7.46 1.08 -17.63
CA SER A 232 -8.03 2.18 -16.85
C SER A 232 -7.19 3.42 -17.09
N THR A 233 -7.88 4.54 -17.29
CA THR A 233 -7.27 5.86 -17.49
C THR A 233 -7.00 6.52 -16.13
N ILE A 234 -6.09 7.48 -16.11
CA ILE A 234 -5.81 8.24 -14.87
C ILE A 234 -7.00 9.14 -14.54
N THR A 235 -7.67 9.70 -15.54
CA THR A 235 -8.85 10.55 -15.36
C THR A 235 -9.98 9.78 -14.67
N ALA A 236 -10.19 8.50 -15.00
CA ALA A 236 -11.14 7.64 -14.30
C ALA A 236 -10.75 7.40 -12.83
N GLN A 237 -9.45 7.18 -12.56
CA GLN A 237 -8.96 7.02 -11.19
C GLN A 237 -9.09 8.33 -10.39
N TYR A 238 -8.73 9.46 -11.00
CA TYR A 238 -8.82 10.80 -10.41
C TYR A 238 -10.27 11.16 -10.07
N THR A 239 -11.20 11.00 -11.01
CA THR A 239 -12.63 11.30 -10.79
C THR A 239 -13.22 10.41 -9.71
N SER A 240 -12.85 9.12 -9.68
CA SER A 240 -13.24 8.20 -8.59
C SER A 240 -12.67 8.62 -7.23
N ALA A 241 -11.40 9.06 -7.18
CA ALA A 241 -10.78 9.57 -5.96
C ALA A 241 -11.45 10.86 -5.48
N LEU A 242 -11.77 11.77 -6.39
CA LEU A 242 -12.46 13.01 -6.08
C LEU A 242 -13.89 12.75 -5.60
N ALA A 243 -14.64 11.85 -6.24
CA ALA A 243 -15.96 11.43 -5.78
C ALA A 243 -15.93 10.89 -4.34
N ARG A 244 -14.94 10.05 -4.01
CA ARG A 244 -14.71 9.55 -2.64
C ARG A 244 -14.43 10.66 -1.61
N SER A 245 -13.95 11.82 -2.04
CA SER A 245 -13.80 12.99 -1.15
C SER A 245 -15.09 13.81 -1.02
N LEU A 246 -15.91 13.86 -2.07
CA LEU A 246 -17.14 14.66 -2.11
C LEU A 246 -18.34 13.95 -1.47
N GLU A 247 -18.45 12.62 -1.56
CA GLU A 247 -19.54 11.85 -0.95
C GLU A 247 -19.61 12.00 0.59
N PRO A 248 -18.50 11.86 1.36
CA PRO A 248 -18.54 12.08 2.80
C PRO A 248 -18.83 13.55 3.15
N LEU A 249 -18.39 14.48 2.30
CA LEU A 249 -18.66 15.90 2.48
C LEU A 249 -20.16 16.21 2.30
N GLU A 250 -20.81 15.63 1.29
CA GLU A 250 -22.26 15.74 1.12
C GLU A 250 -23.00 15.18 2.34
N ALA A 251 -22.60 13.99 2.80
CA ALA A 251 -23.16 13.39 4.01
C ALA A 251 -22.95 14.29 5.23
N ALA A 252 -21.78 14.91 5.39
CA ALA A 252 -21.50 15.86 6.46
C ALA A 252 -22.46 17.06 6.40
N ILE A 253 -22.68 17.66 5.23
CA ILE A 253 -23.60 18.80 5.06
C ILE A 253 -25.04 18.41 5.41
N ARG A 254 -25.48 17.19 5.07
CA ARG A 254 -26.80 16.69 5.48
C ARG A 254 -26.91 16.58 7.01
N GLU A 255 -25.87 16.12 7.69
CA GLU A 255 -25.82 16.07 9.16
C GLU A 255 -25.70 17.46 9.80
N HIS A 256 -25.04 18.43 9.15
CA HIS A 256 -25.08 19.82 9.60
C HIS A 256 -26.51 20.36 9.63
N ARG A 257 -27.40 19.90 8.75
CA ARG A 257 -28.82 20.31 8.78
C ARG A 257 -29.61 19.60 9.87
N SER A 258 -29.24 18.38 10.26
CA SER A 258 -29.91 17.62 11.31
C SER A 258 -29.55 18.16 12.70
N ILE A 259 -28.28 18.53 12.93
CA ILE A 259 -27.81 18.99 14.24
C ILE A 259 -28.45 20.30 14.71
N PHE A 260 -28.84 21.21 13.80
CA PHE A 260 -29.58 22.43 14.15
C PHE A 260 -30.98 22.17 14.72
N LYS A 261 -31.51 20.94 14.58
CA LYS A 261 -32.78 20.54 15.19
C LYS A 261 -32.60 19.90 16.57
N LEU A 262 -31.36 19.65 16.99
CA LEU A 262 -31.03 19.00 18.25
C LEU A 262 -30.76 20.06 19.32
N SER A 263 -31.08 19.72 20.57
CA SER A 263 -30.72 20.56 21.72
C SER A 263 -29.21 20.49 21.97
N PRO A 264 -28.50 21.62 22.14
CA PRO A 264 -27.05 21.66 22.42
C PRO A 264 -26.61 20.86 23.65
N SER A 265 -27.51 20.65 24.61
CA SER A 265 -27.21 19.92 25.86
C SER A 265 -27.43 18.41 25.76
N GLY A 266 -28.00 17.91 24.65
CA GLY A 266 -28.27 16.49 24.47
C GLY A 266 -27.03 15.68 24.08
N SER A 267 -26.96 14.42 24.52
CA SER A 267 -25.91 13.48 24.07
C SER A 267 -25.89 13.29 22.55
N ASP A 268 -27.06 13.41 21.93
CA ASP A 268 -27.23 13.29 20.47
C ASP A 268 -26.54 14.41 19.70
N PHE A 269 -26.45 15.61 20.28
CA PHE A 269 -25.74 16.74 19.68
C PHE A 269 -24.24 16.43 19.59
N SER A 270 -23.63 15.99 20.70
CA SER A 270 -22.20 15.63 20.74
C SER A 270 -21.89 14.45 19.81
N ALA A 271 -22.75 13.42 19.80
CA ALA A 271 -22.61 12.29 18.88
C ALA A 271 -22.69 12.71 17.40
N THR A 272 -23.62 13.61 17.06
CA THR A 272 -23.78 14.12 15.70
C THR A 272 -22.62 15.04 15.29
N ALA A 273 -22.15 15.90 16.20
CA ALA A 273 -20.97 16.74 15.98
C ALA A 273 -19.71 15.90 15.71
N LYS A 274 -19.50 14.83 16.50
CA LYS A 274 -18.41 13.88 16.29
C LYS A 274 -18.55 13.13 14.96
N LYS A 275 -19.78 12.73 14.58
CA LYS A 275 -20.08 12.11 13.28
C LYS A 275 -19.74 13.06 12.12
N ILE A 276 -20.12 14.32 12.22
CA ILE A 276 -19.78 15.37 11.24
C ILE A 276 -18.26 15.50 11.09
N SER A 277 -17.54 15.64 12.20
CA SER A 277 -16.07 15.73 12.18
C SER A 277 -15.45 14.50 11.52
N GLY A 278 -15.90 13.29 11.86
CA GLY A 278 -15.45 12.05 11.23
C GLY A 278 -15.69 11.99 9.72
N LEU A 279 -16.83 12.49 9.24
CA LEU A 279 -17.13 12.57 7.81
C LEU A 279 -16.26 13.60 7.08
N VAL A 280 -15.97 14.75 7.69
CA VAL A 280 -15.06 15.76 7.13
C VAL A 280 -13.63 15.22 7.07
N THR A 281 -13.14 14.57 8.13
CA THR A 281 -11.83 13.90 8.12
C THR A 281 -11.76 12.82 7.04
N LYS A 282 -12.84 12.05 6.84
CA LYS A 282 -12.93 11.07 5.77
C LYS A 282 -12.88 11.72 4.38
N ALA A 283 -13.55 12.86 4.18
CA ALA A 283 -13.47 13.65 2.95
C ALA A 283 -12.04 14.14 2.69
N GLU A 284 -11.37 14.66 3.71
CA GLU A 284 -9.97 15.10 3.65
C GLU A 284 -9.02 13.95 3.29
N GLY A 285 -9.23 12.76 3.86
CA GLY A 285 -8.47 11.55 3.51
C GLY A 285 -8.58 11.16 2.03
N GLY A 286 -9.65 11.58 1.34
CA GLY A 286 -9.81 11.36 -0.11
C GLY A 286 -8.95 12.29 -0.99
N LEU A 287 -8.49 13.43 -0.46
CA LEU A 287 -7.73 14.42 -1.25
C LEU A 287 -6.31 13.96 -1.59
N GLY A 288 -5.65 13.19 -0.72
CA GLY A 288 -4.30 12.68 -0.96
C GLY A 288 -4.22 11.80 -2.22
N PRO A 289 -5.04 10.74 -2.32
CA PRO A 289 -5.12 9.92 -3.53
C PRO A 289 -5.52 10.70 -4.79
N ALA A 290 -6.42 11.69 -4.67
CA ALA A 290 -6.80 12.55 -5.79
C ALA A 290 -5.61 13.41 -6.26
N ALA A 291 -4.81 13.96 -5.34
CA ALA A 291 -3.61 14.72 -5.67
C ALA A 291 -2.53 13.86 -6.35
N ALA A 292 -2.36 12.62 -5.88
CA ALA A 292 -1.41 11.68 -6.49
C ALA A 292 -1.80 11.36 -7.95
N ALA A 293 -3.09 11.12 -8.21
CA ALA A 293 -3.59 10.92 -9.56
C ALA A 293 -3.47 12.19 -10.41
N LEU A 294 -3.75 13.37 -9.84
CA LEU A 294 -3.69 14.66 -10.56
C LEU A 294 -2.32 14.93 -11.18
N ARG A 295 -1.22 14.51 -10.53
CA ARG A 295 0.14 14.65 -11.06
C ARG A 295 0.26 14.09 -12.48
N LEU A 296 -0.45 13.00 -12.74
CA LEU A 296 -0.36 12.24 -13.99
C LEU A 296 -1.49 12.55 -14.98
N VAL A 297 -2.55 13.24 -14.55
CA VAL A 297 -3.71 13.57 -15.42
C VAL A 297 -3.30 14.32 -16.69
N LYS A 298 -2.23 15.13 -16.65
CA LYS A 298 -1.72 15.84 -17.83
C LYS A 298 -1.14 14.93 -18.92
N ASN A 299 -0.70 13.73 -18.53
CA ASN A 299 -0.11 12.73 -19.43
C ASN A 299 -1.12 11.66 -19.84
N ASP A 300 -2.39 11.81 -19.45
CA ASP A 300 -3.43 10.82 -19.70
C ASP A 300 -3.89 10.87 -21.17
N ILE A 301 -4.12 9.69 -21.75
CA ILE A 301 -4.57 9.55 -23.12
C ILE A 301 -6.07 9.21 -23.06
N VAL A 302 -6.92 10.24 -23.17
CA VAL A 302 -8.38 10.08 -23.09
C VAL A 302 -9.06 10.82 -24.23
N PHE A 303 -10.00 10.13 -24.87
CA PHE A 303 -10.96 10.75 -25.78
C PHE A 303 -12.25 11.05 -25.00
N GLY A 304 -12.58 12.32 -24.82
CA GLY A 304 -13.74 12.73 -24.02
C GLY A 304 -14.12 14.19 -24.22
N ARG A 305 -15.32 14.54 -23.74
CA ARG A 305 -15.87 15.90 -23.83
C ARG A 305 -15.10 16.92 -22.98
N PHE A 306 -14.50 16.48 -21.89
CA PHE A 306 -13.71 17.32 -20.99
C PHE A 306 -12.24 17.02 -21.16
N ALA A 307 -11.42 18.07 -21.31
CA ALA A 307 -9.99 17.91 -21.31
C ALA A 307 -9.50 17.49 -19.90
N PRO A 308 -8.48 16.61 -19.80
CA PRO A 308 -7.90 16.23 -18.51
C PRO A 308 -7.47 17.44 -17.66
N SER A 309 -7.00 18.51 -18.31
CA SER A 309 -6.63 19.78 -17.66
C SER A 309 -7.79 20.46 -16.94
N ASP A 310 -9.01 20.38 -17.49
CA ASP A 310 -10.19 21.03 -16.91
C ASP A 310 -10.69 20.26 -15.70
N VAL A 311 -10.70 18.94 -15.81
CA VAL A 311 -11.05 18.03 -14.71
C VAL A 311 -10.09 18.23 -13.53
N GLY A 312 -8.80 18.46 -13.81
CA GLY A 312 -7.80 18.71 -12.77
C GLY A 312 -8.07 19.95 -11.90
N ARG A 313 -8.75 20.97 -12.43
CA ARG A 313 -9.12 22.19 -11.67
C ARG A 313 -10.16 21.90 -10.58
N MET A 314 -10.90 20.80 -10.68
CA MET A 314 -11.91 20.44 -9.68
C MET A 314 -11.29 20.12 -8.30
N GLN A 315 -10.02 19.71 -8.23
CA GLN A 315 -9.38 19.42 -6.95
C GLN A 315 -9.27 20.67 -6.07
N GLU A 316 -8.99 21.83 -6.65
CA GLU A 316 -8.90 23.08 -5.88
C GLU A 316 -10.27 23.45 -5.29
N PHE A 317 -11.34 23.23 -6.06
CA PHE A 317 -12.70 23.39 -5.57
C PHE A 317 -13.00 22.43 -4.41
N GLY A 318 -12.67 21.14 -4.55
CA GLY A 318 -12.84 20.14 -3.48
C GLY A 318 -12.07 20.51 -2.21
N ARG A 319 -10.80 20.93 -2.33
CA ARG A 319 -9.98 21.40 -1.20
C ARG A 319 -10.63 22.59 -0.49
N ARG A 320 -11.09 23.60 -1.23
CA ARG A 320 -11.75 24.79 -0.66
C ARG A 320 -13.03 24.42 0.08
N LEU A 321 -13.84 23.51 -0.47
CA LEU A 321 -15.05 23.05 0.21
C LEU A 321 -14.74 22.29 1.50
N ILE A 322 -13.76 21.39 1.49
CA ILE A 322 -13.37 20.61 2.68
C ILE A 322 -12.84 21.53 3.79
N VAL A 323 -12.00 22.52 3.45
CA VAL A 323 -11.52 23.50 4.43
C VAL A 323 -12.67 24.29 5.05
N ARG A 324 -13.66 24.71 4.24
CA ARG A 324 -14.85 25.41 4.73
C ARG A 324 -15.71 24.51 5.63
N ALA A 325 -15.88 23.25 5.26
CA ALA A 325 -16.62 22.28 6.08
C ALA A 325 -15.91 21.98 7.41
N ASN A 326 -14.58 21.97 7.43
CA ASN A 326 -13.81 21.89 8.67
C ASN A 326 -14.08 23.11 9.57
N GLY A 327 -14.08 24.32 9.00
CA GLY A 327 -14.46 25.54 9.71
C GLY A 327 -15.88 25.49 10.31
N LEU A 328 -16.87 24.95 9.57
CA LEU A 328 -18.22 24.72 10.10
C LEU A 328 -18.25 23.70 11.24
N GLY A 329 -17.42 22.66 11.16
CA GLY A 329 -17.28 21.68 12.25
C GLY A 329 -16.80 22.32 13.55
N ILE A 330 -15.84 23.26 13.47
CA ILE A 330 -15.30 23.98 14.65
C ILE A 330 -16.41 24.72 15.40
N PHE A 331 -17.38 25.31 14.70
CA PHE A 331 -18.51 26.03 15.31
C PHE A 331 -19.28 25.16 16.32
N PHE A 332 -19.57 23.89 15.99
CA PHE A 332 -20.26 23.00 16.92
C PHE A 332 -19.41 22.61 18.13
N THR A 333 -18.08 22.58 17.97
CA THR A 333 -17.17 22.34 19.10
C THR A 333 -17.09 23.53 20.07
N LEU A 334 -17.54 24.71 19.66
CA LEU A 334 -17.66 25.90 20.53
C LEU A 334 -19.02 25.95 21.23
N ILE A 335 -20.09 25.46 20.59
CA ILE A 335 -21.43 25.41 21.18
C ILE A 335 -21.53 24.34 22.28
N GLU A 336 -20.71 23.29 22.21
CA GLU A 336 -20.79 22.15 23.14
C GLU A 336 -20.55 22.59 24.60
N PRO A 337 -21.60 22.61 25.45
CA PRO A 337 -21.54 23.22 26.78
C PRO A 337 -20.68 22.41 27.76
N THR A 338 -20.40 21.14 27.44
CA THR A 338 -19.52 20.27 28.23
C THR A 338 -18.05 20.63 28.06
N ARG A 339 -17.68 21.33 26.98
CA ARG A 339 -16.30 21.77 26.71
C ARG A 339 -15.93 23.03 27.49
N GLU A 340 -16.90 23.88 27.80
CA GLU A 340 -16.73 25.06 28.68
C GLU A 340 -16.87 24.74 30.18
N ARG A 341 -16.72 23.47 30.58
CA ARG A 341 -16.17 23.23 31.92
C ARG A 341 -14.73 23.73 31.89
N PHE A 342 -14.57 25.04 32.07
CA PHE A 342 -13.35 25.64 32.58
C PHE A 342 -12.82 24.66 33.62
N PRO A 343 -11.53 24.26 33.55
CA PRO A 343 -10.96 23.42 34.60
C PRO A 343 -11.37 24.08 35.90
N VAL A 344 -12.22 23.39 36.67
CA VAL A 344 -12.86 23.91 37.89
C VAL A 344 -11.76 24.68 38.58
N THR A 345 -11.92 26.01 38.70
CA THR A 345 -10.91 26.89 39.26
C THR A 345 -10.30 26.12 40.42
N PRO A 346 -9.00 25.77 40.37
CA PRO A 346 -8.42 24.87 41.36
C PRO A 346 -8.86 25.39 42.71
N LEU A 347 -9.55 24.53 43.48
CA LEU A 347 -10.22 24.91 44.73
C LEU A 347 -9.34 25.96 45.41
N PRO A 348 -9.87 27.15 45.76
CA PRO A 348 -9.07 28.21 46.36
C PRO A 348 -8.26 27.55 47.45
N SER A 349 -6.93 27.55 47.28
CA SER A 349 -6.01 26.87 48.18
C SER A 349 -6.39 27.35 49.56
N LYS A 350 -6.98 26.46 50.37
CA LYS A 350 -7.27 26.79 51.76
C LYS A 350 -5.94 27.30 52.30
N PRO A 351 -5.85 28.54 52.80
CA PRO A 351 -4.64 28.98 53.45
C PRO A 351 -4.32 27.90 54.47
N ILE A 352 -3.09 27.37 54.40
CA ILE A 352 -2.58 26.46 55.41
C ILE A 352 -2.69 27.23 56.72
N LEU A 353 -3.78 26.98 57.44
CA LEU A 353 -3.87 27.27 58.84
C LEU A 353 -2.84 26.34 59.44
N LEU A 354 -1.69 26.91 59.79
CA LEU A 354 -0.63 26.24 60.52
C LEU A 354 -1.27 25.61 61.76
N ALA A 355 -1.59 24.32 61.67
CA ALA A 355 -1.94 23.54 62.83
C ALA A 355 -0.72 23.60 63.77
N PRO A 356 -0.95 23.79 65.09
CA PRO A 356 0.13 23.85 66.06
C PRO A 356 0.99 22.59 65.93
N ARG A 357 2.28 22.81 65.66
CA ARG A 357 3.30 21.79 65.44
C ARG A 357 3.41 20.93 66.70
N HIS A 358 2.96 19.68 66.64
CA HIS A 358 3.14 18.75 67.74
C HIS A 358 4.64 18.36 67.82
N PRO A 359 5.29 18.35 69.01
CA PRO A 359 6.76 18.25 69.11
C PRO A 359 7.39 16.88 68.78
N ASN A 360 6.62 15.86 68.39
CA ASN A 360 7.12 14.48 68.38
C ASN A 360 7.50 13.88 67.02
N ASP A 361 7.34 14.59 65.90
CA ASP A 361 7.64 14.03 64.58
C ASP A 361 9.09 14.32 64.13
N ARG A 362 10.06 13.96 64.99
CA ARG A 362 11.49 13.88 64.65
C ARG A 362 12.00 12.44 64.80
N ALA A 363 11.45 11.52 64.04
CA ALA A 363 12.12 10.24 63.80
C ALA A 363 11.64 9.61 62.50
N SER A 364 12.59 9.11 61.70
CA SER A 364 12.40 8.38 60.45
C SER A 364 12.10 9.22 59.20
N LEU A 365 13.17 9.59 58.49
CA LEU A 365 13.27 9.44 57.03
C LEU A 365 14.74 9.56 56.64
N ALA A 366 15.49 8.50 56.97
CA ALA A 366 16.76 8.16 56.35
C ALA A 366 16.51 6.86 55.57
N GLY A 367 16.61 6.91 54.25
CA GLY A 367 16.48 5.75 53.38
C GLY A 367 16.66 6.10 51.90
N PRO A 368 17.19 5.19 51.06
CA PRO A 368 18.44 5.46 50.36
C PRO A 368 18.30 5.73 48.85
N LYS A 369 19.38 6.31 48.31
CA LYS A 369 19.67 6.47 46.89
C LYS A 369 19.89 5.10 46.22
N VAL A 370 19.26 4.89 45.07
CA VAL A 370 19.77 4.10 43.94
C VAL A 370 19.51 4.89 42.68
#